data_AF-A0A6J4V0J4-F1
#
_entry.id   AF-A0A6J4V0J4-F1
#
_cell.length_a   1.000
_cell.length_b   1.000
_cell.length_c   1.000
_cell.angle_alpha   90.00
_cell.angle_beta   90.00
_cell.angle_gamma   90.00
#
_symmetry.space_group_name_H-M   'P 1'
#
loop_
_entity.id
_entity.type
_entity.pdbx_description
1 polymer ?
#
loop_
_entity_poly.entity_id
_entity_poly.type
_entity_poly.pdbx_seq_one_letter_code
_entity_poly.pdbx_strand_id
1 'polypeptide(L)' 'MSDDTKKQSENLTGVSNIAYDLMIVLSNKLEGIAAIEEYRQDAADTGDTDCAALFERIQRQDRESIDELRSHLLRHLQGS' A
#
# COMPACT_ATOMS: atom_id res chain seq x y z
N MET A 1 -7.00 10.85 14.27
CA MET A 1 -6.16 12.01 13.91
C MET A 1 -7.09 13.13 13.52
N SER A 2 -6.93 14.32 14.12
CA SER A 2 -7.74 15.50 13.78
C SER A 2 -7.13 16.24 12.59
N ASP A 3 -7.94 16.99 11.84
CA ASP A 3 -7.49 17.81 10.71
C ASP A 3 -6.36 18.79 11.08
N ASP A 4 -6.34 19.26 12.32
CA ASP A 4 -5.29 20.15 12.83
C ASP A 4 -3.90 19.48 12.85
N THR A 5 -3.84 18.18 13.16
CA THR A 5 -2.57 17.42 13.16
C THR A 5 -2.05 17.25 11.73
N LYS A 6 -2.94 17.07 10.77
CA LYS A 6 -2.63 16.93 9.34
C LYS A 6 -2.10 18.24 8.75
N LYS A 7 -2.77 19.37 9.01
CA LYS A 7 -2.31 20.72 8.59
C LYS A 7 -0.99 21.13 9.22
N GLN A 8 -0.74 20.75 10.47
CA GLN A 8 0.52 21.05 11.14
C GLN A 8 1.69 20.25 10.53
N SER A 9 1.41 19.02 10.08
CA SER A 9 2.38 18.15 9.40
C SER A 9 2.74 18.64 7.98
N GLU A 10 1.76 19.18 7.23
CA GLU A 10 2.00 19.85 5.94
C GLU A 10 3.00 21.01 6.07
N ASN A 11 2.79 21.87 7.07
CA ASN A 11 3.67 23.02 7.32
C ASN A 11 5.07 22.63 7.80
N LEU A 12 5.22 21.47 8.46
CA LEU A 12 6.50 20.99 9.00
C LEU A 12 7.33 20.21 7.98
N THR A 13 6.69 19.43 7.10
CA THR A 13 7.38 18.51 6.18
C THR A 13 7.45 19.03 4.74
N GLY A 14 6.63 20.01 4.37
CA GLY A 14 6.49 20.50 3.00
C GLY A 14 5.79 19.53 2.04
N VAL A 15 5.39 18.35 2.54
CA VAL A 15 4.62 17.35 1.79
C VAL A 15 3.14 17.58 2.07
N SER A 16 2.31 17.73 1.03
CA SER A 16 0.85 17.82 1.20
C SER A 16 0.33 16.62 2.00
N ASN A 17 -0.68 16.85 2.84
CA ASN A 17 -1.36 15.85 3.64
C ASN A 17 -1.86 14.69 2.77
N ILE A 18 -2.29 14.98 1.54
CA ILE A 18 -2.68 13.94 0.57
C ILE A 18 -1.48 13.08 0.17
N ALA A 19 -0.31 13.69 -0.09
CA ALA A 19 0.89 12.93 -0.42
C ALA A 19 1.38 12.09 0.78
N TYR A 20 1.28 12.61 2.00
CA TYR A 20 1.56 11.83 3.21
C TYR A 20 0.59 10.65 3.37
N ASP A 21 -0.73 10.89 3.24
CA ASP A 21 -1.75 9.84 3.30
C ASP A 21 -1.49 8.76 2.23
N LEU A 22 -1.14 9.16 1.00
CA LEU A 22 -0.78 8.24 -0.09
C LEU A 22 0.46 7.41 0.23
N MET A 23 1.50 8.00 0.85
CA MET A 23 2.68 7.26 1.29
C MET A 23 2.35 6.22 2.36
N ILE A 24 1.50 6.56 3.33
CA ILE A 24 1.08 5.62 4.37
C ILE A 24 0.30 4.45 3.77
N VAL A 25 -0.67 4.72 2.89
CA VAL A 25 -1.45 3.66 2.22
C VAL A 25 -0.55 2.78 1.36
N LEU A 26 0.41 3.37 0.63
CA LEU A 26 1.38 2.63 -0.17
C LEU A 26 2.26 1.73 0.71
N SER A 27 2.78 2.24 1.84
CA SER A 27 3.59 1.46 2.79
C SER A 27 2.82 0.25 3.31
N ASN A 28 1.58 0.47 3.78
CA ASN A 28 0.74 -0.61 4.30
C ASN A 28 0.48 -1.71 3.27
N LYS A 29 0.27 -1.34 1.99
CA LYS A 29 0.10 -2.32 0.92
C LYS A 29 1.39 -3.07 0.58
N LEU A 30 2.54 -2.40 0.60
CA LEU A 30 3.84 -3.04 0.38
C LEU A 30 4.20 -4.03 1.50
N GLU A 31 3.83 -3.72 2.75
CA GLU A 31 3.97 -4.67 3.87
C GLU A 31 3.00 -5.86 3.71
N GLY A 32 1.73 -5.57 3.39
CA GLY A 32 0.71 -6.60 3.17
C GLY A 32 1.06 -7.57 2.05
N ILE A 33 1.53 -7.08 0.91
CA ILE A 33 1.89 -7.93 -0.23
C ILE A 33 3.10 -8.82 0.06
N ALA A 34 4.04 -8.36 0.89
CA ALA A 34 5.18 -9.15 1.33
C ALA A 34 4.71 -10.30 2.25
N ALA A 35 3.84 -10.02 3.20
CA ALA A 35 3.27 -11.04 4.09
C ALA A 35 2.43 -12.08 3.31
N ILE A 36 1.66 -11.64 2.31
CA ILE A 36 0.86 -12.55 1.47
C ILE A 36 1.74 -13.57 0.74
N GLU A 37 2.96 -13.22 0.36
CA GLU A 37 3.86 -14.17 -0.30
C GLU A 37 4.24 -15.34 0.62
N GLU A 38 4.53 -15.06 1.90
CA GLU A 38 4.81 -16.07 2.91
C GLU A 38 3.57 -16.95 3.15
N TYR A 39 2.39 -16.34 3.33
CA TYR A 39 1.15 -17.09 3.56
C TYR A 39 0.72 -17.94 2.35
N ARG A 40 0.99 -17.46 1.14
CA ARG A 40 0.76 -18.23 -0.10
C ARG A 40 1.66 -19.46 -0.14
N GLN A 41 2.92 -19.34 0.28
CA GLN A 41 3.86 -20.45 0.33
C GLN A 41 3.43 -21.49 1.38
N ASP A 42 3.05 -21.04 2.58
CA ASP A 42 2.56 -21.92 3.65
C ASP A 42 1.29 -22.71 3.23
N ALA A 43 0.36 -22.04 2.54
CA ALA A 43 -0.84 -22.69 2.00
C ALA A 43 -0.48 -23.74 0.93
N ALA A 44 0.49 -23.45 0.07
CA ALA A 44 0.96 -24.40 -0.94
C ALA A 44 1.65 -25.62 -0.31
N ASP A 45 2.49 -25.41 0.70
CA ASP A 45 3.25 -26.47 1.38
C ASP A 45 2.37 -27.39 2.21
N THR A 46 1.23 -26.89 2.70
CA THR A 46 0.21 -27.67 3.41
C THR A 46 -0.82 -28.34 2.50
N GLY A 47 -0.76 -28.07 1.19
CA GLY A 47 -1.69 -28.59 0.19
C GLY A 47 -3.05 -27.88 0.16
N ASP A 48 -3.20 -26.73 0.83
CA ASP A 48 -4.40 -25.89 0.77
C ASP A 48 -4.39 -25.03 -0.50
N THR A 49 -4.81 -25.66 -1.61
CA THR A 49 -4.83 -25.03 -2.94
C THR A 49 -5.81 -23.86 -3.03
N ASP A 50 -6.89 -23.87 -2.23
CA ASP A 50 -7.91 -22.83 -2.25
C ASP A 50 -7.38 -21.54 -1.63
N CYS A 51 -6.71 -21.64 -0.47
CA CYS A 51 -6.04 -20.50 0.15
C CYS A 51 -4.88 -20.00 -0.71
N ALA A 52 -4.07 -20.89 -1.30
CA ALA A 52 -2.99 -20.48 -2.19
C ALA A 52 -3.51 -19.67 -3.41
N ALA A 53 -4.60 -20.11 -4.03
CA ALA A 53 -5.23 -19.40 -5.15
C ALA A 53 -5.87 -18.07 -4.71
N LEU A 54 -6.46 -18.02 -3.51
CA LEU A 54 -6.98 -16.78 -2.93
C LEU A 54 -5.85 -15.76 -2.74
N PHE A 55 -4.75 -16.17 -2.10
CA PHE A 55 -3.60 -15.30 -1.86
C PHE A 55 -2.95 -14.80 -3.15
N GLU A 56 -2.82 -15.65 -4.16
CA GLU A 56 -2.34 -15.22 -5.49
C GLU A 56 -3.24 -14.14 -6.10
N ARG A 57 -4.57 -14.31 -6.01
CA ARG A 57 -5.53 -13.32 -6.53
C ARG A 57 -5.43 -11.99 -5.79
N ILE A 58 -5.36 -12.01 -4.46
CA ILE A 58 -5.20 -10.80 -3.64
C ILE A 58 -3.88 -10.11 -3.97
N GLN A 59 -2.78 -10.87 -4.06
CA GLN A 59 -1.46 -10.33 -4.41
C GLN A 59 -1.49 -9.59 -5.75
N ARG A 60 -2.17 -10.14 -6.76
CA ARG A 60 -2.32 -9.52 -8.08
C ARG A 60 -3.06 -8.17 -8.00
N GLN A 61 -4.17 -8.13 -7.27
CA GLN A 61 -4.96 -6.92 -7.06
C GLN A 61 -4.17 -5.85 -6.29
N ASP A 62 -3.36 -6.26 -5.32
CA ASP A 62 -2.51 -5.35 -4.57
C ASP A 62 -1.39 -4.76 -5.43
N ARG A 63 -0.80 -5.53 -6.37
CA ARG A 63 0.17 -5.00 -7.34
C ARG A 63 -0.43 -3.88 -8.19
N GLU A 64 -1.61 -4.11 -8.74
CA GLU A 64 -2.33 -3.09 -9.52
C GLU A 64 -2.59 -1.84 -8.68
N SER A 65 -3.07 -2.02 -7.44
CA SER A 65 -3.31 -0.90 -6.52
C SER A 65 -2.02 -0.14 -6.15
N ILE A 66 -0.90 -0.85 -5.94
CA ILE A 66 0.41 -0.25 -5.62
C ILE A 66 0.90 0.61 -6.78
N ASP A 67 0.76 0.14 -8.02
CA ASP A 67 1.19 0.87 -9.21
C ASP A 67 0.35 2.14 -9.43
N GLU A 68 -0.96 2.07 -9.18
CA GLU A 68 -1.84 3.23 -9.16
C GLU A 68 -1.43 4.24 -8.08
N LEU A 69 -1.25 3.79 -6.83
CA LEU A 69 -0.84 4.65 -5.72
C LEU A 69 0.50 5.34 -5.98
N ARG A 70 1.49 4.61 -6.51
CA ARG A 70 2.78 5.19 -6.93
C ARG A 70 2.60 6.27 -7.97
N SER A 71 1.78 6.02 -8.98
CA SER A 71 1.48 6.98 -10.05
C SER A 71 0.81 8.25 -9.51
N HIS A 72 -0.15 8.10 -8.58
CA HIS A 72 -0.79 9.23 -7.91
C HIS A 72 0.19 10.01 -7.03
N LEU A 73 0.99 9.32 -6.22
CA LEU A 73 1.98 9.95 -5.36
C LEU A 73 2.98 10.78 -6.17
N LEU A 74 3.52 10.23 -7.26
CA LEU A 74 4.44 10.95 -8.14
C LEU A 74 3.82 12.22 -8.72
N ARG A 75 2.55 12.17 -9.16
CA ARG A 75 1.84 13.36 -9.64
C ARG A 75 1.72 14.45 -8.57
N HIS A 76 1.44 14.06 -7.32
CA HIS A 76 1.38 15.03 -6.22
C HIS A 76 2.74 15.63 -5.86
N LEU A 77 3.82 14.84 -5.93
CA LEU A 77 5.17 15.31 -5.66
C LEU A 77 5.75 16.19 -6.78
N GLN A 78 5.33 15.98 -8.03
CA GLN A 78 5.79 16.75 -9.20
C GLN A 78 4.92 17.98 -9.51
N GLY A 79 3.71 18.04 -8.95
CA GLY A 79 2.72 19.09 -9.18
C GLY A 79 2.42 19.97 -7.97
N SER A 80 3.33 20.03 -6.99
CA SER A 80 3.25 20.94 -5.83
C SER A 80 4.28 22.06 -5.93
#